data_AF-A0A7C0XJ54-F1
#
_entry.id   AF-A0A7C0XJ54-F1
#
_cell.length_a   1.000
_cell.length_b   1.000
_cell.length_c   1.000
_cell.angle_alpha   90.00
_cell.angle_beta   90.00
_cell.angle_gamma   90.00
#
_symmetry.space_group_name_H-M   'P 1'
#
loop_
_entity.id
_entity.type
_entity.pdbx_description
1 polymer ?
#
loop_
_entity_poly.entity_id
_entity_poly.type
_entity_poly.pdbx_seq_one_letter_code
_entity_poly.pdbx_strand_id
1 'polypeptide(L)'
;MKVKRLPFEVSLNRKFILISSAILLLLATLPLTLNVNPAGGVGVTAYSGREYTLADFPRPFIPVNGSNTNAFIIIPSSNPHGPCGAAHTMDTMGGVLVAYTLGIEGAENGAPVNLHTAMDSYSYISVYDYDNAKVTVTDTESNLIVIGGPGVNQVAYYYNELKDNNGNPVLPVIYMRDDSGGYLYVQSTGNRYRIETDGNDRVIADYGVIQIYRDGTRYVLLVYGLGGEGTRAAAEVLSNFNSWNLNGIAAIIKYFDSDGNGFLDTISIVETVPAPEVTVEVYYDSACTTVVSSIDWGVIEAGGSANTTVYVKNLGNTPVTLTLSTQNWSPPEAAQYIEVSWDYDGRVLAPNEVLPVTLTLTVSANATNITDFSFEIVITSQG
;
A
#
# COMPACT_ATOMS: atom_id res chain seq x y z
N MET A 1 20.61 -48.01 -42.59
CA MET A 1 21.16 -48.23 -43.94
C MET A 1 22.21 -47.14 -44.19
N LYS A 2 23.47 -47.52 -44.42
CA LYS A 2 24.66 -46.64 -44.52
C LYS A 2 24.86 -46.15 -45.97
N VAL A 3 25.22 -44.87 -46.09
CA VAL A 3 26.27 -44.28 -46.97
C VAL A 3 26.18 -44.50 -48.49
N LYS A 4 26.19 -43.40 -49.26
CA LYS A 4 27.22 -43.14 -50.30
C LYS A 4 27.23 -41.69 -50.80
N ARG A 5 28.45 -41.15 -50.92
CA ARG A 5 28.84 -39.83 -51.44
C ARG A 5 29.44 -39.98 -52.86
N LEU A 6 29.18 -38.98 -53.71
CA LEU A 6 30.05 -38.33 -54.74
C LEU A 6 30.48 -39.18 -55.98
N PRO A 7 31.16 -38.62 -57.03
CA PRO A 7 31.45 -37.21 -57.46
C PRO A 7 31.30 -36.96 -59.00
N PHE A 8 31.62 -35.74 -59.50
CA PHE A 8 32.53 -35.42 -60.65
C PHE A 8 32.25 -33.98 -61.18
N GLU A 9 33.14 -32.99 -60.97
CA GLU A 9 34.23 -32.50 -61.87
C GLU A 9 33.79 -31.88 -63.20
N VAL A 10 34.17 -30.62 -63.47
CA VAL A 10 34.88 -30.19 -64.71
C VAL A 10 35.72 -28.94 -64.40
N SER A 11 36.94 -28.94 -64.94
CA SER A 11 38.04 -28.01 -64.75
C SER A 11 38.29 -27.05 -65.93
N LEU A 12 39.21 -26.10 -65.71
CA LEU A 12 40.18 -25.47 -66.65
C LEU A 12 39.74 -24.27 -67.53
N ASN A 13 40.40 -23.11 -67.36
CA ASN A 13 41.61 -22.68 -68.14
C ASN A 13 41.97 -21.21 -67.84
N ARG A 14 43.09 -20.93 -67.15
CA ARG A 14 44.41 -20.50 -67.69
C ARG A 14 44.40 -19.28 -68.65
N LYS A 15 45.11 -18.21 -68.25
CA LYS A 15 46.25 -17.65 -69.01
C LYS A 15 47.15 -16.74 -68.14
N PHE A 16 48.45 -17.01 -68.27
CA PHE A 16 49.61 -16.30 -67.72
C PHE A 16 49.79 -14.90 -68.32
N ILE A 17 50.48 -14.00 -67.61
CA ILE A 17 51.68 -13.23 -68.04
C ILE A 17 52.32 -12.53 -66.81
N LEU A 18 53.62 -12.33 -66.90
CA LEU A 18 54.64 -12.18 -65.85
C LEU A 18 55.25 -10.75 -65.85
N ILE A 19 55.74 -10.32 -64.67
CA ILE A 19 56.85 -9.36 -64.38
C ILE A 19 56.53 -7.85 -64.28
N SER A 20 56.70 -7.27 -63.08
CA SER A 20 57.77 -6.28 -62.74
C SER A 20 57.38 -5.30 -61.62
N SER A 21 58.15 -5.33 -60.52
CA SER A 21 58.61 -4.22 -59.67
C SER A 21 57.66 -3.11 -59.16
N ALA A 22 57.40 -3.20 -57.84
CA ALA A 22 57.67 -2.19 -56.81
C ALA A 22 56.88 -0.85 -56.73
N ILE A 23 56.22 -0.68 -55.57
CA ILE A 23 56.02 0.54 -54.75
C ILE A 23 54.92 1.53 -55.22
N LEU A 24 53.81 1.62 -54.48
CA LEU A 24 53.61 2.62 -53.41
C LEU A 24 52.25 2.39 -52.72
N LEU A 25 52.29 2.34 -51.38
CA LEU A 25 51.16 2.18 -50.48
C LEU A 25 50.47 3.54 -50.26
N LEU A 26 49.19 3.68 -50.60
CA LEU A 26 48.30 4.66 -49.97
C LEU A 26 46.85 4.15 -50.07
N LEU A 27 46.41 3.39 -49.06
CA LEU A 27 44.98 3.09 -48.90
C LEU A 27 44.29 4.37 -48.42
N ALA A 28 43.52 4.99 -49.30
CA ALA A 28 42.46 5.89 -48.89
C ALA A 28 41.29 5.04 -48.36
N THR A 29 41.17 4.94 -47.04
CA THR A 29 39.96 4.42 -46.40
C THR A 29 38.93 5.53 -46.38
N LEU A 30 37.92 5.44 -47.24
CA LEU A 30 36.65 6.14 -47.04
C LEU A 30 36.03 5.62 -45.73
N PRO A 31 35.72 6.46 -44.73
CA PRO A 31 34.83 6.01 -43.67
C PRO A 31 33.44 5.84 -44.27
N LEU A 32 32.99 4.58 -44.39
CA LEU A 32 31.55 4.29 -44.41
C LEU A 32 31.00 4.81 -43.07
N THR A 33 30.20 5.87 -43.12
CA THR A 33 29.33 6.22 -42.01
C THR A 33 28.20 5.20 -41.96
N LEU A 34 28.39 4.12 -41.20
CA LEU A 34 27.27 3.36 -40.67
C LEU A 34 26.61 4.22 -39.59
N ASN A 35 25.47 4.83 -39.92
CA ASN A 35 24.52 5.24 -38.89
C ASN A 35 23.97 3.95 -38.26
N VAL A 36 24.56 3.54 -37.14
CA VAL A 36 23.94 2.57 -36.24
C VAL A 36 23.22 3.43 -35.19
N ASN A 37 21.89 3.48 -35.25
CA ASN A 37 21.11 3.97 -34.11
C ASN A 37 21.30 2.95 -32.98
N PRO A 38 21.85 3.33 -31.81
CA PRO A 38 21.86 2.43 -30.67
C PRO A 38 20.41 2.29 -30.18
N ALA A 39 19.87 1.08 -30.28
CA ALA A 39 18.57 0.73 -29.75
C ALA A 39 18.68 0.54 -28.22
N GLY A 40 18.84 1.64 -27.49
CA GLY A 40 18.89 1.67 -26.02
C GLY A 40 17.57 2.19 -25.46
N GLY A 41 16.55 1.34 -25.35
CA GLY A 41 15.31 1.70 -24.66
C GLY A 41 15.47 1.53 -23.15
N VAL A 42 15.06 2.55 -22.38
CA VAL A 42 15.09 2.51 -20.90
C VAL A 42 13.68 2.36 -20.34
N GLY A 43 13.34 1.21 -19.75
CA GLY A 43 12.00 0.93 -19.21
C GLY A 43 11.72 1.66 -17.89
N VAL A 44 10.49 2.09 -17.65
CA VAL A 44 10.06 2.70 -16.38
C VAL A 44 9.07 1.80 -15.66
N THR A 45 9.36 1.46 -14.39
CA THR A 45 8.48 0.61 -13.55
C THR A 45 8.16 1.31 -12.23
N ALA A 46 6.88 1.40 -11.88
CA ALA A 46 6.40 1.80 -10.56
C ALA A 46 5.91 0.55 -9.80
N TYR A 47 6.30 0.37 -8.53
CA TYR A 47 5.88 -0.74 -7.69
C TYR A 47 5.18 -0.25 -6.42
N SER A 48 4.12 -0.93 -6.00
CA SER A 48 3.39 -0.69 -4.75
C SER A 48 3.00 -2.03 -4.11
N GLY A 49 3.43 -2.27 -2.87
CA GLY A 49 3.04 -3.45 -2.09
C GLY A 49 1.63 -3.26 -1.52
N ARG A 50 0.74 -4.24 -1.72
CA ARG A 50 -0.68 -4.13 -1.34
C ARG A 50 -0.90 -4.36 0.17
N GLU A 51 -1.43 -3.34 0.83
CA GLU A 51 -1.91 -3.38 2.22
C GLU A 51 -3.27 -4.09 2.34
N TYR A 52 -3.53 -4.77 3.47
CA TYR A 52 -4.86 -5.35 3.74
C TYR A 52 -5.90 -4.28 4.06
N THR A 53 -7.09 -4.46 3.52
CA THR A 53 -8.26 -3.57 3.69
C THR A 53 -9.42 -4.34 4.31
N LEU A 54 -10.53 -3.65 4.62
CA LEU A 54 -11.75 -4.32 5.09
C LEU A 54 -12.34 -5.30 4.07
N ALA A 55 -12.04 -5.11 2.77
CA ALA A 55 -12.46 -6.05 1.71
C ALA A 55 -11.75 -7.40 1.79
N ASP A 56 -10.61 -7.47 2.49
CA ASP A 56 -9.82 -8.68 2.62
C ASP A 56 -10.16 -9.48 3.89
N PHE A 57 -11.03 -8.95 4.77
CA PHE A 57 -11.53 -9.67 5.94
C PHE A 57 -12.17 -11.01 5.51
N PRO A 58 -11.88 -12.14 6.18
CA PRO A 58 -11.27 -12.31 7.51
C PRO A 58 -9.73 -12.29 7.57
N ARG A 59 -9.03 -12.02 6.46
CA ARG A 59 -7.56 -11.87 6.48
C ARG A 59 -7.20 -10.48 7.02
N PRO A 60 -6.06 -10.35 7.73
CA PRO A 60 -5.08 -11.39 8.06
C PRO A 60 -5.31 -12.06 9.43
N PHE A 61 -6.55 -12.14 9.92
CA PHE A 61 -6.87 -12.63 11.28
C PHE A 61 -7.07 -14.14 11.37
N ILE A 62 -7.23 -14.82 10.24
CA ILE A 62 -7.28 -16.28 10.16
C ILE A 62 -6.13 -16.83 9.31
N PRO A 63 -5.75 -18.10 9.49
CA PRO A 63 -4.77 -18.74 8.63
C PRO A 63 -5.31 -18.96 7.21
N VAL A 64 -4.40 -18.92 6.22
CA VAL A 64 -4.70 -19.16 4.80
C VAL A 64 -3.56 -19.97 4.20
N ASN A 65 -3.88 -21.03 3.45
CA ASN A 65 -2.88 -21.85 2.74
C ASN A 65 -1.75 -22.36 3.66
N GLY A 66 -2.07 -22.67 4.92
CA GLY A 66 -1.09 -23.13 5.91
C GLY A 66 -0.25 -22.03 6.57
N SER A 67 -0.60 -20.74 6.43
CA SER A 67 0.02 -19.67 7.22
C SER A 67 -0.26 -19.85 8.71
N ASN A 68 0.73 -19.58 9.56
CA ASN A 68 0.53 -19.52 11.01
C ASN A 68 0.16 -18.08 11.38
N THR A 69 -1.13 -17.82 11.53
CA THR A 69 -1.64 -16.53 12.02
C THR A 69 -1.94 -16.65 13.51
N ASN A 70 -1.39 -15.75 14.33
CA ASN A 70 -1.76 -15.60 15.74
C ASN A 70 -2.64 -14.35 15.88
N ALA A 71 -3.85 -14.51 16.40
CA ALA A 71 -4.80 -13.41 16.56
C ALA A 71 -5.50 -13.44 17.90
N PHE A 72 -5.67 -12.28 18.52
CA PHE A 72 -6.51 -12.10 19.68
C PHE A 72 -7.78 -11.32 19.34
N ILE A 73 -8.92 -11.80 19.85
CA ILE A 73 -10.14 -11.00 20.01
C ILE A 73 -10.11 -10.44 21.42
N ILE A 74 -9.95 -9.13 21.51
CA ILE A 74 -9.82 -8.38 22.75
C ILE A 74 -11.21 -7.92 23.19
N ILE A 75 -11.67 -8.49 24.29
CA ILE A 75 -12.96 -8.22 24.92
C ILE A 75 -12.76 -7.18 26.03
N PRO A 76 -13.58 -6.13 26.10
CA PRO A 76 -13.45 -5.12 27.14
C PRO A 76 -13.89 -5.66 28.50
N SER A 77 -13.22 -5.23 29.57
CA SER A 77 -13.54 -5.67 30.93
C SER A 77 -14.87 -5.13 31.45
N SER A 78 -15.62 -5.98 32.16
CA SER A 78 -16.87 -5.59 32.84
C SER A 78 -16.66 -4.68 34.05
N ASN A 79 -15.42 -4.53 34.50
CA ASN A 79 -15.07 -3.69 35.64
C ASN A 79 -14.33 -2.44 35.13
N PRO A 80 -14.59 -1.25 35.71
CA PRO A 80 -13.80 -0.07 35.40
C PRO A 80 -12.31 -0.32 35.68
N HIS A 81 -11.45 0.11 34.77
CA HIS A 81 -10.02 -0.14 34.84
C HIS A 81 -9.25 0.83 33.95
N GLY A 82 -8.07 1.27 34.40
CA GLY A 82 -7.27 2.25 33.67
C GLY A 82 -8.07 3.52 33.32
N PRO A 83 -8.03 4.00 32.06
CA PRO A 83 -8.84 5.13 31.60
C PRO A 83 -10.29 4.75 31.25
N CYS A 84 -10.65 3.47 31.35
CA CYS A 84 -11.89 2.91 30.83
C CYS A 84 -12.94 2.67 31.94
N GLY A 85 -14.20 2.92 31.60
CA GLY A 85 -15.36 2.50 32.38
C GLY A 85 -15.65 1.00 32.25
N ALA A 86 -16.78 0.57 32.81
CA ALA A 86 -17.25 -0.80 32.68
C ALA A 86 -17.85 -1.04 31.28
N ALA A 87 -17.48 -2.16 30.65
CA ALA A 87 -18.08 -2.60 29.39
C ALA A 87 -19.57 -2.96 29.54
N HIS A 88 -20.32 -2.77 28.46
CA HIS A 88 -21.68 -3.29 28.35
C HIS A 88 -21.63 -4.76 27.88
N THR A 89 -22.63 -5.55 28.27
CA THR A 89 -22.79 -6.93 27.78
C THR A 89 -22.84 -7.01 26.26
N MET A 90 -23.32 -5.96 25.60
CA MET A 90 -23.39 -5.85 24.14
C MET A 90 -22.01 -5.79 23.48
N ASP A 91 -21.01 -5.18 24.14
CA ASP A 91 -19.63 -5.22 23.66
C ASP A 91 -19.10 -6.66 23.71
N THR A 92 -19.35 -7.38 24.80
CA THR A 92 -19.00 -8.80 24.91
C THR A 92 -19.69 -9.65 23.84
N MET A 93 -20.99 -9.43 23.59
CA MET A 93 -21.73 -10.15 22.56
C MET A 93 -21.19 -9.87 21.16
N GLY A 94 -20.77 -8.64 20.86
CA GLY A 94 -20.08 -8.30 19.62
C GLY A 94 -18.81 -9.15 19.41
N GLY A 95 -18.01 -9.32 20.45
CA GLY A 95 -16.82 -10.17 20.39
C GLY A 95 -17.13 -11.65 20.21
N VAL A 96 -18.20 -12.15 20.85
CA VAL A 96 -18.68 -13.53 20.64
C VAL A 96 -19.11 -13.76 19.20
N LEU A 97 -19.83 -12.83 18.58
CA LEU A 97 -20.26 -12.91 17.17
C LEU A 97 -19.06 -13.01 16.22
N VAL A 98 -18.07 -12.15 16.41
CA VAL A 98 -16.85 -12.13 15.58
C VAL A 98 -16.04 -13.42 15.79
N ALA A 99 -15.85 -13.85 17.05
CA ALA A 99 -15.14 -15.09 17.37
C ALA A 99 -15.79 -16.33 16.75
N TYR A 100 -17.12 -16.41 16.83
CA TYR A 100 -17.90 -17.48 16.22
C TYR A 100 -17.68 -17.54 14.70
N THR A 101 -17.76 -16.38 14.04
CA THR A 101 -17.56 -16.27 12.58
C THR A 101 -16.16 -16.70 12.17
N LEU A 102 -15.13 -16.16 12.84
CA LEU A 102 -13.73 -16.49 12.52
C LEU A 102 -13.37 -17.94 12.84
N GLY A 103 -14.02 -18.55 13.84
CA GLY A 103 -13.87 -19.97 14.14
C GLY A 103 -14.35 -20.86 12.98
N ILE A 104 -15.47 -20.49 12.34
CA ILE A 104 -15.98 -21.19 11.14
C ILE A 104 -15.06 -20.96 9.95
N GLU A 105 -14.77 -19.70 9.63
CA GLU A 105 -13.93 -19.32 8.48
C GLU A 105 -12.53 -19.93 8.58
N GLY A 106 -11.92 -19.91 9.77
CA GLY A 106 -10.60 -20.49 10.00
C GLY A 106 -10.59 -22.01 9.84
N ALA A 107 -11.67 -22.70 10.26
CA ALA A 107 -11.78 -24.16 10.09
C ALA A 107 -11.91 -24.56 8.61
N GLU A 108 -12.61 -23.77 7.80
CA GLU A 108 -12.76 -24.00 6.36
C GLU A 108 -11.46 -23.74 5.57
N ASN A 109 -10.57 -22.89 6.08
CA ASN A 109 -9.33 -22.47 5.41
C ASN A 109 -8.05 -23.26 5.79
N GLY A 110 -8.16 -24.33 6.59
CA GLY A 110 -7.22 -25.46 6.56
C GLY A 110 -5.92 -25.40 7.38
N ALA A 111 -5.90 -24.83 8.59
CA ALA A 111 -4.79 -24.93 9.56
C ALA A 111 -5.31 -24.74 11.00
N PRO A 112 -4.57 -25.11 12.08
CA PRO A 112 -5.04 -24.79 13.42
C PRO A 112 -5.21 -23.28 13.56
N VAL A 113 -6.43 -22.87 13.89
CA VAL A 113 -6.78 -21.47 14.14
C VAL A 113 -6.20 -21.09 15.50
N ASN A 114 -5.06 -20.39 15.53
CA ASN A 114 -4.53 -19.78 16.75
C ASN A 114 -5.28 -18.45 17.01
N LEU A 115 -6.58 -18.56 17.22
CA LEU A 115 -7.47 -17.47 17.61
C LEU A 115 -7.73 -17.60 19.11
N HIS A 116 -7.42 -16.53 19.82
CA HIS A 116 -7.56 -16.47 21.27
C HIS A 116 -8.53 -15.35 21.64
N THR A 117 -9.26 -15.51 22.73
CA THR A 117 -10.01 -14.42 23.35
C THR A 117 -9.28 -13.97 24.60
N ALA A 118 -9.07 -12.66 24.77
CA ALA A 118 -8.45 -12.12 25.97
C ALA A 118 -9.19 -10.86 26.44
N MET A 119 -9.15 -10.59 27.73
CA MET A 119 -9.62 -9.31 28.24
C MET A 119 -8.55 -8.24 27.96
N ASP A 120 -8.99 -7.05 27.59
CA ASP A 120 -8.13 -5.89 27.37
C ASP A 120 -7.24 -5.56 28.57
N SER A 121 -7.74 -5.80 29.78
CA SER A 121 -7.05 -5.53 31.05
C SER A 121 -6.04 -6.60 31.49
N TYR A 122 -5.85 -7.67 30.71
CA TYR A 122 -4.83 -8.65 31.03
C TYR A 122 -3.43 -8.11 30.72
N SER A 123 -2.49 -8.30 31.64
CA SER A 123 -1.16 -7.68 31.56
C SER A 123 -0.31 -8.11 30.36
N TYR A 124 -0.64 -9.24 29.73
CA TYR A 124 -0.01 -9.69 28.48
C TYR A 124 -0.68 -9.10 27.21
N ILE A 125 -1.78 -8.36 27.35
CA ILE A 125 -2.43 -7.59 26.29
C ILE A 125 -2.12 -6.12 26.46
N SER A 126 -2.45 -5.55 27.62
CA SER A 126 -2.18 -4.15 27.92
C SER A 126 -2.03 -3.88 29.42
N VAL A 127 -1.33 -2.79 29.73
CA VAL A 127 -1.18 -2.26 31.08
C VAL A 127 -1.45 -0.76 31.09
N TYR A 128 -1.98 -0.25 32.19
CA TYR A 128 -2.13 1.18 32.42
C TYR A 128 -1.20 1.64 33.53
N ASP A 129 -0.40 2.65 33.21
CA ASP A 129 0.42 3.39 34.14
C ASP A 129 -0.40 4.56 34.70
N TYR A 130 -0.77 4.44 35.98
CA TYR A 130 -1.58 5.44 36.68
C TYR A 130 -0.81 6.74 36.97
N ASP A 131 0.51 6.68 37.12
CA ASP A 131 1.33 7.85 37.44
C ASP A 131 1.47 8.76 36.21
N ASN A 132 1.57 8.15 35.02
CA ASN A 132 1.74 8.87 33.75
C ASN A 132 0.46 8.93 32.89
N ALA A 133 -0.65 8.38 33.39
CA ALA A 133 -1.93 8.26 32.67
C ALA A 133 -1.77 7.67 31.25
N LYS A 134 -1.00 6.58 31.14
CA LYS A 134 -0.58 6.03 29.85
C LYS A 134 -0.93 4.54 29.73
N VAL A 135 -1.62 4.18 28.66
CA VAL A 135 -1.79 2.77 28.26
C VAL A 135 -0.58 2.32 27.46
N THR A 136 -0.11 1.10 27.73
CA THR A 136 0.88 0.38 26.93
C THR A 136 0.29 -0.95 26.49
N VAL A 137 0.22 -1.19 25.18
CA VAL A 137 -0.09 -2.52 24.63
C VAL A 137 1.16 -3.38 24.75
N THR A 138 1.08 -4.48 25.50
CA THR A 138 2.22 -5.33 25.83
C THR A 138 2.42 -6.49 24.85
N ASP A 139 1.35 -6.94 24.20
CA ASP A 139 1.46 -7.80 23.02
C ASP A 139 1.97 -6.98 21.82
N THR A 140 2.97 -7.48 21.12
CA THR A 140 3.57 -6.84 19.93
C THR A 140 3.64 -7.76 18.71
N GLU A 141 3.19 -9.00 18.85
CA GLU A 141 3.40 -10.06 17.85
C GLU A 141 2.08 -10.51 17.20
N SER A 142 0.96 -10.36 17.90
CA SER A 142 -0.33 -10.89 17.47
C SER A 142 -1.10 -9.87 16.66
N ASN A 143 -1.88 -10.34 15.68
CA ASN A 143 -2.94 -9.51 15.10
C ASN A 143 -4.06 -9.33 16.14
N LEU A 144 -4.67 -8.15 16.19
CA LEU A 144 -5.66 -7.82 17.21
C LEU A 144 -7.00 -7.49 16.57
N ILE A 145 -8.08 -8.02 17.12
CA ILE A 145 -9.45 -7.58 16.86
C ILE A 145 -9.98 -7.01 18.17
N VAL A 146 -10.15 -5.70 18.24
CA VAL A 146 -10.47 -4.96 19.44
C VAL A 146 -11.95 -4.63 19.46
N ILE A 147 -12.67 -5.14 20.45
CA ILE A 147 -14.11 -4.93 20.59
C ILE A 147 -14.38 -3.88 21.66
N GLY A 148 -15.32 -2.97 21.38
CA GLY A 148 -15.69 -1.89 22.31
C GLY A 148 -14.77 -0.68 22.20
N GLY A 149 -15.35 0.50 22.44
CA GLY A 149 -14.69 1.77 22.14
C GLY A 149 -13.69 2.20 23.20
N PRO A 150 -12.98 3.33 22.97
CA PRO A 150 -11.98 3.88 23.90
C PRO A 150 -12.48 4.11 25.34
N GLY A 151 -13.79 4.28 25.52
CA GLY A 151 -14.39 4.43 26.85
C GLY A 151 -14.47 3.14 27.66
N VAL A 152 -14.34 1.96 27.05
CA VAL A 152 -14.52 0.66 27.71
C VAL A 152 -13.39 -0.34 27.40
N ASN A 153 -12.60 -0.11 26.35
CA ASN A 153 -11.48 -0.97 25.96
C ASN A 153 -10.14 -0.21 25.98
N GLN A 154 -9.18 -0.64 26.80
CA GLN A 154 -7.86 0.00 26.92
C GLN A 154 -7.04 -0.04 25.62
N VAL A 155 -7.14 -1.12 24.85
CA VAL A 155 -6.43 -1.23 23.56
C VAL A 155 -7.03 -0.27 22.54
N ALA A 156 -8.37 -0.14 22.52
CA ALA A 156 -9.03 0.86 21.68
C ALA A 156 -8.63 2.28 22.09
N TYR A 157 -8.55 2.55 23.41
CA TYR A 157 -8.06 3.82 23.94
C TYR A 157 -6.64 4.12 23.45
N TYR A 158 -5.72 3.14 23.54
CA TYR A 158 -4.35 3.30 23.07
C TYR A 158 -4.29 3.73 21.61
N TYR A 159 -4.99 3.03 20.70
CA TYR A 159 -4.96 3.38 19.27
C TYR A 159 -5.69 4.68 18.94
N ASN A 160 -6.74 5.04 19.70
CA ASN A 160 -7.41 6.33 19.57
C ASN A 160 -6.47 7.50 19.91
N GLU A 161 -5.66 7.33 20.95
CA GLU A 161 -4.71 8.34 21.39
C GLU A 161 -3.40 8.32 20.59
N LEU A 162 -3.06 7.22 19.93
CA LEU A 162 -1.83 7.06 19.17
C LEU A 162 -1.69 8.11 18.06
N LYS A 163 -0.49 8.70 17.97
CA LYS A 163 -0.12 9.72 17.00
C LYS A 163 1.07 9.25 16.17
N ASP A 164 1.10 9.66 14.90
CA ASP A 164 2.25 9.48 14.02
C ASP A 164 3.41 10.43 14.43
N ASN A 165 4.53 10.35 13.70
CA ASN A 165 5.70 11.20 13.95
C ASN A 165 5.44 12.70 13.73
N ASN A 166 4.36 13.04 13.03
CA ASN A 166 3.94 14.41 12.74
C ASN A 166 2.90 14.91 13.76
N GLY A 167 2.50 14.08 14.72
CA GLY A 167 1.50 14.40 15.73
C GLY A 167 0.05 14.22 15.27
N ASN A 168 -0.20 13.58 14.12
CA ASN A 168 -1.55 13.32 13.63
C ASN A 168 -2.11 12.00 14.19
N PRO A 169 -3.42 11.88 14.45
CA PRO A 169 -4.06 10.61 14.79
C PRO A 169 -3.85 9.54 13.71
N VAL A 170 -3.45 8.34 14.14
CA VAL A 170 -3.13 7.24 13.21
C VAL A 170 -4.36 6.53 12.65
N LEU A 171 -5.48 6.56 13.38
CA LEU A 171 -6.71 5.89 12.95
C LEU A 171 -7.54 6.82 12.04
N PRO A 172 -8.11 6.32 10.92
CA PRO A 172 -8.92 7.14 10.03
C PRO A 172 -10.19 7.70 10.70
N VAL A 173 -10.74 7.00 11.69
CA VAL A 173 -11.89 7.42 12.48
C VAL A 173 -11.53 7.47 13.96
N ILE A 174 -11.70 8.65 14.57
CA ILE A 174 -11.34 8.91 15.96
C ILE A 174 -12.59 9.11 16.80
N TYR A 175 -12.63 8.48 17.97
CA TYR A 175 -13.59 8.85 19.01
C TYR A 175 -13.14 10.14 19.68
N MET A 176 -14.03 11.12 19.69
CA MET A 176 -13.82 12.40 20.34
C MET A 176 -14.99 12.71 21.28
N ARG A 177 -14.80 13.67 22.17
CA ARG A 177 -15.83 14.18 23.07
C ARG A 177 -15.79 15.69 23.12
N ASP A 178 -16.96 16.30 23.15
CA ASP A 178 -17.16 17.71 23.46
C ASP A 178 -18.35 17.90 24.42
N ASP A 179 -18.81 19.13 24.59
CA ASP A 179 -19.93 19.49 25.48
C ASP A 179 -21.24 18.78 25.11
N SER A 180 -21.38 18.32 23.85
CA SER A 180 -22.55 17.58 23.36
C SER A 180 -22.36 16.05 23.47
N GLY A 181 -21.30 15.59 24.11
CA GLY A 181 -21.01 14.18 24.32
C GLY A 181 -20.02 13.58 23.33
N GLY A 182 -19.97 12.25 23.27
CA GLY A 182 -19.07 11.50 22.41
C GLY A 182 -19.52 11.48 20.95
N TYR A 183 -18.57 11.45 20.03
CA TYR A 183 -18.82 11.35 18.59
C TYR A 183 -17.69 10.62 17.86
N LEU A 184 -18.01 10.03 16.71
CA LEU A 184 -17.02 9.51 15.77
C LEU A 184 -16.67 10.62 14.78
N TYR A 185 -15.38 10.91 14.62
CA TYR A 185 -14.86 11.90 13.69
C TYR A 185 -14.10 11.21 12.56
N VAL A 186 -14.53 11.42 11.32
CA VAL A 186 -13.84 10.89 10.14
C VAL A 186 -12.84 11.94 9.65
N GLN A 187 -11.55 11.62 9.73
CA GLN A 187 -10.49 12.61 9.51
C GLN A 187 -10.48 13.19 8.09
N SER A 188 -10.76 12.35 7.08
CA SER A 188 -10.68 12.74 5.66
C SER A 188 -11.81 13.65 5.20
N THR A 189 -13.01 13.51 5.76
CA THR A 189 -14.21 14.27 5.36
C THR A 189 -14.58 15.35 6.37
N GLY A 190 -14.12 15.24 7.62
CA GLY A 190 -14.51 16.12 8.71
C GLY A 190 -15.90 15.80 9.29
N ASN A 191 -16.55 14.73 8.82
CA ASN A 191 -17.89 14.33 9.28
C ASN A 191 -17.86 13.90 10.75
N ARG A 192 -18.97 14.15 11.44
CA ARG A 192 -19.17 13.82 12.85
C ARG A 192 -20.46 13.04 13.03
N TYR A 193 -20.37 11.87 13.64
CA TYR A 193 -21.50 10.99 13.92
C TYR A 193 -21.74 10.88 15.42
N ARG A 194 -22.99 11.02 15.83
CA ARG A 194 -23.43 11.03 17.24
C ARG A 194 -24.66 10.17 17.39
N ILE A 195 -24.86 9.62 18.58
CA ILE A 195 -26.14 9.03 18.95
C ILE A 195 -27.23 10.09 18.72
N GLU A 196 -28.25 9.71 17.95
CA GLU A 196 -29.41 10.54 17.66
C GLU A 196 -30.54 10.15 18.62
N THR A 197 -31.23 11.14 19.17
CA THR A 197 -32.41 10.92 20.02
C THR A 197 -33.64 11.64 19.49
N ASP A 198 -34.82 11.11 19.81
CA ASP A 198 -36.09 11.80 19.58
C ASP A 198 -36.32 12.92 20.62
N GLY A 199 -37.45 13.61 20.51
CA GLY A 199 -37.86 14.64 21.48
C GLY A 199 -38.21 14.11 22.88
N ASN A 200 -38.13 12.80 23.12
CA ASN A 200 -38.33 12.13 24.41
C ASN A 200 -37.04 11.47 24.94
N ASP A 201 -35.87 11.84 24.40
CA ASP A 201 -34.56 11.29 24.74
C ASP A 201 -34.39 9.79 24.46
N ARG A 202 -35.24 9.21 23.59
CA ARG A 202 -35.08 7.83 23.14
C ARG A 202 -34.07 7.79 22.00
N VAL A 203 -33.16 6.83 22.04
CA VAL A 203 -32.18 6.62 20.96
C VAL A 203 -32.92 6.17 19.70
N ILE A 204 -32.78 6.95 18.62
CA ILE A 204 -33.32 6.64 17.29
C ILE A 204 -32.22 6.27 16.30
N ALA A 205 -30.95 6.57 16.61
CA ALA A 205 -29.81 5.99 15.94
C ALA A 205 -28.58 5.90 16.83
N ASP A 206 -27.84 4.81 16.72
CA ASP A 206 -26.50 4.63 17.28
C ASP A 206 -25.51 4.38 16.13
N TYR A 207 -24.25 4.74 16.36
CA TYR A 207 -23.20 4.68 15.36
C TYR A 207 -22.04 3.80 15.81
N GLY A 208 -21.64 2.92 14.91
CA GLY A 208 -20.49 2.04 15.01
C GLY A 208 -19.39 2.41 14.02
N VAL A 209 -18.19 1.88 14.24
CA VAL A 209 -17.07 1.89 13.32
C VAL A 209 -16.44 0.51 13.24
N ILE A 210 -16.10 0.12 12.03
CA ILE A 210 -15.20 -1.00 11.72
C ILE A 210 -14.00 -0.36 11.03
N GLN A 211 -12.80 -0.51 11.57
CA GLN A 211 -11.60 0.06 10.93
C GLN A 211 -10.36 -0.81 11.15
N ILE A 212 -9.54 -0.93 10.11
CA ILE A 212 -8.30 -1.70 10.12
C ILE A 212 -7.10 -0.75 10.08
N TYR A 213 -6.10 -1.04 10.89
CA TYR A 213 -4.86 -0.29 11.01
C TYR A 213 -3.67 -1.24 10.97
N ARG A 214 -2.64 -0.87 10.20
CA ARG A 214 -1.37 -1.59 10.19
C ARG A 214 -0.44 -1.00 11.24
N ASP A 215 -0.10 -1.82 12.23
CA ASP A 215 0.82 -1.45 13.31
C ASP A 215 2.13 -2.24 13.13
N GLY A 216 3.08 -1.64 12.40
CA GLY A 216 4.33 -2.31 12.04
C GLY A 216 4.11 -3.55 11.19
N THR A 217 4.33 -4.74 11.76
CA THR A 217 4.14 -6.02 11.07
C THR A 217 2.80 -6.69 11.35
N ARG A 218 2.01 -6.19 12.31
CA ARG A 218 0.69 -6.73 12.65
C ARG A 218 -0.44 -5.85 12.11
N TYR A 219 -1.65 -6.41 12.11
CA TYR A 219 -2.88 -5.68 11.82
C TYR A 219 -3.78 -5.65 13.05
N VAL A 220 -4.45 -4.51 13.21
CA VAL A 220 -5.38 -4.22 14.30
C VAL A 220 -6.71 -3.83 13.67
N LEU A 221 -7.76 -4.59 13.97
CA LEU A 221 -9.12 -4.28 13.56
C LEU A 221 -9.88 -3.77 14.79
N LEU A 222 -10.37 -2.54 14.75
CA LEU A 222 -11.21 -1.98 15.80
C LEU A 222 -12.68 -2.04 15.39
N VAL A 223 -13.51 -2.57 16.28
CA VAL A 223 -14.95 -2.77 16.06
C VAL A 223 -15.69 -2.28 17.30
N TYR A 224 -16.30 -1.10 17.21
CA TYR A 224 -16.98 -0.50 18.35
C TYR A 224 -18.02 0.52 17.94
N GLY A 225 -18.92 0.88 18.85
CA GLY A 225 -19.82 2.01 18.69
C GLY A 225 -19.77 3.02 19.81
N LEU A 226 -20.55 4.09 19.64
CA LEU A 226 -20.74 5.12 20.65
C LEU A 226 -21.55 4.58 21.84
N GLY A 227 -22.56 3.75 21.56
CA GLY A 227 -23.25 2.92 22.54
C GLY A 227 -23.08 1.42 22.27
N GLY A 228 -23.62 0.60 23.17
CA GLY A 228 -23.54 -0.85 23.07
C GLY A 228 -24.28 -1.42 21.85
N GLU A 229 -25.38 -0.79 21.42
CA GLU A 229 -26.11 -1.18 20.21
C GLU A 229 -25.28 -0.88 18.95
N GLY A 230 -24.57 0.26 18.91
CA GLY A 230 -23.61 0.58 17.86
C GLY A 230 -22.46 -0.43 17.77
N THR A 231 -21.88 -0.84 18.92
CA THR A 231 -20.84 -1.90 18.95
C THR A 231 -21.38 -3.21 18.38
N ARG A 232 -22.58 -3.64 18.82
CA ARG A 232 -23.20 -4.86 18.32
C ARG A 232 -23.47 -4.78 16.81
N ALA A 233 -24.01 -3.67 16.32
CA ALA A 233 -24.29 -3.49 14.91
C ALA A 233 -23.01 -3.55 14.06
N ALA A 234 -21.92 -2.91 14.49
CA ALA A 234 -20.62 -3.00 13.81
C ALA A 234 -20.08 -4.44 13.79
N ALA A 235 -20.20 -5.17 14.91
CA ALA A 235 -19.83 -6.58 14.98
C ALA A 235 -20.71 -7.46 14.08
N GLU A 236 -22.01 -7.19 13.99
CA GLU A 236 -22.95 -7.92 13.13
C GLU A 236 -22.63 -7.73 11.64
N VAL A 237 -22.31 -6.51 11.23
CA VAL A 237 -21.82 -6.20 9.87
C VAL A 237 -20.55 -6.98 9.58
N LEU A 238 -19.57 -6.95 10.49
CA LEU A 238 -18.30 -7.66 10.31
C LEU A 238 -18.49 -9.17 10.26
N SER A 239 -19.32 -9.74 11.13
CA SER A 239 -19.63 -11.18 11.16
C SER A 239 -20.37 -11.65 9.89
N ASN A 240 -21.07 -10.76 9.22
CA ASN A 240 -21.77 -11.05 7.97
C ASN A 240 -21.07 -10.42 6.74
N PHE A 241 -19.75 -10.21 6.81
CA PHE A 241 -18.96 -9.43 5.84
C PHE A 241 -19.25 -9.73 4.36
N ASN A 242 -19.52 -10.98 4.00
CA ASN A 242 -19.90 -11.41 2.64
C ASN A 242 -21.15 -10.71 2.09
N SER A 243 -22.03 -10.21 2.96
CA SER A 243 -23.28 -9.51 2.59
C SER A 243 -23.16 -7.99 2.59
N TRP A 244 -22.07 -7.44 3.11
CA TRP A 244 -21.94 -6.00 3.39
C TRP A 244 -20.96 -5.28 2.46
N ASN A 245 -20.22 -6.00 1.60
CA ASN A 245 -19.26 -5.42 0.65
C ASN A 245 -18.32 -4.39 1.30
N LEU A 246 -17.77 -4.75 2.47
CA LEU A 246 -16.83 -3.92 3.20
C LEU A 246 -15.61 -3.60 2.32
N ASN A 247 -15.15 -2.35 2.37
CA ASN A 247 -14.04 -1.86 1.57
C ASN A 247 -13.30 -0.73 2.29
N GLY A 248 -12.15 -0.34 1.76
CA GLY A 248 -11.32 0.70 2.36
C GLY A 248 -10.73 0.29 3.72
N ILE A 249 -10.34 1.27 4.52
CA ILE A 249 -9.71 1.05 5.84
C ILE A 249 -10.64 1.36 7.01
N ALA A 250 -11.79 2.00 6.77
CA ALA A 250 -12.82 2.19 7.79
C ALA A 250 -14.23 2.28 7.18
N ALA A 251 -15.22 1.93 7.98
CA ALA A 251 -16.63 2.09 7.66
C ALA A 251 -17.40 2.58 8.91
N ILE A 252 -18.24 3.60 8.73
CA ILE A 252 -19.20 4.07 9.73
C ILE A 252 -20.51 3.31 9.53
N ILE A 253 -20.96 2.68 10.61
CA ILE A 253 -22.17 1.87 10.66
C ILE A 253 -23.24 2.66 11.39
N LYS A 254 -24.41 2.85 10.79
CA LYS A 254 -25.59 3.44 11.46
C LYS A 254 -26.59 2.33 11.76
N TYR A 255 -27.00 2.20 13.01
CA TYR A 255 -28.12 1.36 13.43
C TYR A 255 -29.25 2.24 13.91
N PHE A 256 -30.39 2.22 13.22
CA PHE A 256 -31.45 3.21 13.40
C PHE A 256 -32.85 2.58 13.39
N ASP A 257 -33.79 3.34 13.96
CA ASP A 257 -35.22 3.05 13.93
C ASP A 257 -35.79 3.51 12.59
N SER A 258 -36.06 2.57 11.68
CA SER A 258 -36.50 2.89 10.32
C SER A 258 -38.01 3.11 10.19
N ASP A 259 -38.81 2.58 11.11
CA ASP A 259 -40.27 2.63 11.07
C ASP A 259 -40.89 3.59 12.11
N GLY A 260 -40.06 4.17 12.99
CA GLY A 260 -40.45 5.13 14.01
C GLY A 260 -41.15 4.53 15.22
N ASN A 261 -41.01 3.21 15.44
CA ASN A 261 -41.67 2.51 16.55
C ASN A 261 -40.92 2.66 17.90
N GLY A 262 -39.76 3.30 17.91
CA GLY A 262 -38.90 3.52 19.07
C GLY A 262 -37.86 2.42 19.32
N PHE A 263 -37.67 1.49 18.39
CA PHE A 263 -36.68 0.42 18.44
C PHE A 263 -35.77 0.49 17.22
N LEU A 264 -34.47 0.34 17.44
CA LEU A 264 -33.51 0.22 16.33
C LEU A 264 -33.75 -1.11 15.61
N ASP A 265 -33.78 -1.08 14.28
CA ASP A 265 -34.11 -2.25 13.46
C ASP A 265 -33.34 -2.34 12.14
N THR A 266 -32.67 -1.27 11.72
CA THR A 266 -32.01 -1.19 10.41
C THR A 266 -30.57 -0.79 10.53
N ILE A 267 -29.68 -1.60 9.95
CA ILE A 267 -28.24 -1.33 9.86
C ILE A 267 -27.91 -0.83 8.44
N SER A 268 -27.04 0.18 8.34
CA SER A 268 -26.49 0.66 7.07
C SER A 268 -25.04 1.12 7.22
N ILE A 269 -24.27 1.04 6.14
CA ILE A 269 -22.97 1.71 6.03
C ILE A 269 -23.24 3.12 5.50
N VAL A 270 -22.89 4.15 6.28
CA VAL A 270 -23.19 5.55 5.94
C VAL A 270 -21.97 6.33 5.45
N GLU A 271 -20.76 5.83 5.73
CA GLU A 271 -19.51 6.38 5.22
C GLU A 271 -18.43 5.30 5.19
N THR A 272 -17.56 5.34 4.18
CA THR A 272 -16.37 4.49 4.07
C THR A 272 -15.14 5.35 3.84
N VAL A 273 -14.04 5.03 4.51
CA VAL A 273 -12.74 5.67 4.28
C VAL A 273 -11.94 4.77 3.33
N PRO A 274 -11.61 5.22 2.11
CA PRO A 274 -10.84 4.42 1.16
C PRO A 274 -9.44 4.13 1.70
N ALA A 275 -8.83 3.04 1.25
CA ALA A 275 -7.45 2.74 1.58
C ALA A 275 -6.51 3.76 0.92
N PRO A 276 -5.38 4.10 1.56
CA PRO A 276 -4.32 4.87 0.93
C PRO A 276 -3.85 4.17 -0.36
N GLU A 277 -4.10 4.79 -1.50
CA GLU A 277 -3.60 4.37 -2.79
C GLU A 277 -2.37 5.20 -3.13
N VAL A 278 -1.23 4.51 -3.20
CA VAL A 278 0.05 5.07 -3.60
C VAL A 278 0.35 4.53 -4.99
N THR A 279 0.08 5.34 -6.01
CA THR A 279 0.30 5.00 -7.41
C THR A 279 0.69 6.23 -8.20
N VAL A 280 1.78 6.13 -8.95
CA VAL A 280 2.28 7.19 -9.84
C VAL A 280 2.46 6.64 -11.24
N GLU A 281 2.27 7.50 -12.23
CA GLU A 281 2.52 7.21 -13.64
C GLU A 281 3.32 8.36 -14.26
N VAL A 282 4.18 8.03 -15.22
CA VAL A 282 5.12 8.97 -15.85
C VAL A 282 4.69 9.23 -17.29
N TYR A 283 4.65 10.50 -17.69
CA TYR A 283 4.19 10.93 -19.01
C TYR A 283 5.22 11.81 -19.73
N TYR A 284 5.18 11.84 -21.06
CA TYR A 284 6.01 12.74 -21.87
C TYR A 284 5.48 14.18 -21.92
N ASP A 285 4.20 14.36 -21.62
CA ASP A 285 3.50 15.63 -21.78
C ASP A 285 2.78 16.06 -20.50
N SER A 286 2.66 17.37 -20.31
CA SER A 286 1.98 17.97 -19.15
C SER A 286 0.47 17.70 -19.11
N ALA A 287 -0.13 17.29 -20.22
CA ALA A 287 -1.53 16.87 -20.28
C ALA A 287 -1.72 15.39 -19.90
N CYS A 288 -0.63 14.67 -19.61
CA CYS A 288 -0.61 13.26 -19.21
C CYS A 288 -1.34 12.35 -20.22
N THR A 289 -1.07 12.52 -21.51
CA THR A 289 -1.71 11.74 -22.58
C THR A 289 -0.84 10.60 -23.10
N THR A 290 0.48 10.72 -22.98
CA THR A 290 1.44 9.72 -23.49
C THR A 290 2.30 9.18 -22.35
N VAL A 291 2.01 7.95 -21.92
CA VAL A 291 2.78 7.25 -20.86
C VAL A 291 4.21 6.96 -21.35
N VAL A 292 5.19 7.17 -20.47
CA VAL A 292 6.60 6.86 -20.72
C VAL A 292 6.83 5.37 -20.52
N SER A 293 6.98 4.63 -21.61
CA SER A 293 7.39 3.23 -21.58
C SER A 293 8.90 3.04 -21.85
N SER A 294 9.53 3.97 -22.57
CA SER A 294 10.94 3.87 -22.94
C SER A 294 11.54 5.22 -23.35
N ILE A 295 12.61 5.68 -22.71
CA ILE A 295 13.33 6.89 -23.13
C ILE A 295 14.46 6.53 -24.10
N ASP A 296 14.49 7.20 -25.25
CA ASP A 296 15.64 7.21 -26.15
C ASP A 296 16.51 8.43 -25.83
N TRP A 297 17.72 8.17 -25.35
CA TRP A 297 18.69 9.19 -24.96
C TRP A 297 19.57 9.67 -26.12
N GLY A 298 19.48 9.01 -27.27
CA GLY A 298 20.36 9.25 -28.41
C GLY A 298 21.82 8.89 -28.12
N VAL A 299 22.72 9.49 -28.90
CA VAL A 299 24.17 9.29 -28.76
C VAL A 299 24.73 10.29 -27.74
N ILE A 300 25.41 9.78 -26.72
CA ILE A 300 26.05 10.58 -25.68
C ILE A 300 27.54 10.23 -25.65
N GLU A 301 28.37 11.24 -25.92
CA GLU A 301 29.83 11.10 -25.88
C GLU A 301 30.33 10.93 -24.44
N ALA A 302 31.50 10.31 -24.27
CA ALA A 302 32.14 10.18 -22.96
C ALA A 302 32.39 11.57 -22.34
N GLY A 303 31.96 11.75 -21.09
CA GLY A 303 31.98 13.04 -20.38
C GLY A 303 30.78 13.93 -20.68
N GLY A 304 29.87 13.50 -21.56
CA GLY A 304 28.64 14.19 -21.92
C GLY A 304 27.45 13.90 -21.00
N SER A 305 26.37 14.62 -21.23
CA SER A 305 25.07 14.39 -20.59
C SER A 305 23.93 14.67 -21.56
N ALA A 306 22.77 14.07 -21.28
CA ALA A 306 21.52 14.35 -21.97
C ALA A 306 20.39 14.52 -20.96
N ASN A 307 19.42 15.37 -21.29
CA ASN A 307 18.31 15.69 -20.42
C ASN A 307 16.99 15.35 -21.12
N THR A 308 16.02 14.83 -20.37
CA THR A 308 14.64 14.68 -20.81
C THR A 308 13.70 15.09 -19.69
N THR A 309 12.69 15.88 -20.02
CA THR A 309 11.65 16.25 -19.05
C THR A 309 10.49 15.27 -19.16
N VAL A 310 10.11 14.70 -18.03
CA VAL A 310 8.93 13.84 -17.89
C VAL A 310 7.99 14.43 -16.84
N TYR A 311 6.74 14.01 -16.88
CA TYR A 311 5.68 14.49 -16.00
C TYR A 311 5.21 13.33 -15.14
N VAL A 312 5.55 13.36 -13.85
CA VAL A 312 5.08 12.35 -12.90
C VAL A 312 3.75 12.81 -12.34
N LYS A 313 2.70 12.00 -12.52
CA LYS A 313 1.38 12.26 -11.97
C LYS A 313 1.10 11.30 -10.83
N ASN A 314 0.64 11.84 -9.71
CA ASN A 314 0.06 11.02 -8.65
C ASN A 314 -1.37 10.62 -9.04
N LEU A 315 -1.53 9.35 -9.42
CA LEU A 315 -2.84 8.75 -9.73
C LEU A 315 -3.53 8.19 -8.48
N GLY A 316 -2.79 8.05 -7.39
CA GLY A 316 -3.29 7.61 -6.10
C GLY A 316 -4.12 8.68 -5.39
N ASN A 317 -4.66 8.30 -4.23
CA ASN A 317 -5.46 9.18 -3.37
C ASN A 317 -4.67 9.71 -2.15
N THR A 318 -3.38 9.34 -2.04
CA THR A 318 -2.49 9.71 -0.93
C THR A 318 -1.41 10.66 -1.42
N PRO A 319 -1.05 11.74 -0.69
CA PRO A 319 0.12 12.54 -1.01
C PRO A 319 1.39 11.71 -0.99
N VAL A 320 2.26 11.83 -1.98
CA VAL A 320 3.46 10.98 -2.09
C VAL A 320 4.75 11.78 -2.20
N THR A 321 5.85 11.17 -1.78
CA THR A 321 7.21 11.57 -2.16
C THR A 321 7.76 10.54 -3.14
N LEU A 322 8.69 10.97 -3.99
CA LEU A 322 9.24 10.13 -5.05
C LEU A 322 10.71 9.78 -4.78
N THR A 323 11.13 8.59 -5.21
CA THR A 323 12.54 8.18 -5.21
C THR A 323 12.91 7.63 -6.58
N LEU A 324 14.17 7.82 -6.96
CA LEU A 324 14.72 7.39 -8.24
C LEU A 324 15.80 6.35 -7.99
N SER A 325 15.73 5.23 -8.70
CA SER A 325 16.80 4.25 -8.79
C SER A 325 16.89 3.70 -10.21
N THR A 326 17.95 2.95 -10.48
CA THR A 326 18.14 2.26 -11.76
C THR A 326 18.40 0.78 -11.52
N GLN A 327 17.97 -0.07 -12.45
CA GLN A 327 18.16 -1.52 -12.37
C GLN A 327 18.28 -2.15 -13.76
N ASN A 328 18.48 -3.47 -13.82
CA ASN A 328 18.48 -4.25 -15.07
C ASN A 328 19.42 -3.71 -16.16
N TRP A 329 20.61 -3.22 -15.75
CA TRP A 329 21.63 -2.71 -16.66
C TRP A 329 22.16 -3.79 -17.61
N SER A 330 22.27 -3.46 -18.90
CA SER A 330 22.85 -4.28 -19.94
C SER A 330 23.65 -3.40 -20.91
N PRO A 331 24.99 -3.54 -20.97
CA PRO A 331 25.80 -4.45 -20.15
C PRO A 331 25.83 -4.00 -18.67
N PRO A 332 25.96 -4.91 -17.69
CA PRO A 332 25.96 -4.55 -16.26
C PRO A 332 27.07 -3.58 -15.85
N GLU A 333 28.21 -3.62 -16.55
CA GLU A 333 29.35 -2.72 -16.33
C GLU A 333 29.01 -1.26 -16.64
N ALA A 334 27.98 -0.98 -17.45
CA ALA A 334 27.54 0.37 -17.75
C ALA A 334 27.13 1.16 -16.50
N ALA A 335 26.60 0.49 -15.48
CA ALA A 335 26.22 1.10 -14.20
C ALA A 335 27.40 1.75 -13.44
N GLN A 336 28.65 1.41 -13.80
CA GLN A 336 29.85 2.02 -13.20
C GLN A 336 30.22 3.37 -13.83
N TYR A 337 29.72 3.64 -15.04
CA TYR A 337 30.11 4.78 -15.86
C TYR A 337 28.95 5.70 -16.20
N ILE A 338 27.72 5.23 -16.09
CA ILE A 338 26.51 5.96 -16.43
C ILE A 338 25.70 6.19 -15.17
N GLU A 339 25.30 7.44 -14.95
CA GLU A 339 24.47 7.85 -13.84
C GLU A 339 23.21 8.53 -14.36
N VAL A 340 22.06 8.23 -13.75
CA VAL A 340 20.82 8.99 -13.97
C VAL A 340 20.48 9.71 -12.68
N SER A 341 20.31 11.02 -12.80
CA SER A 341 19.81 11.89 -11.75
C SER A 341 18.55 12.61 -12.22
N TRP A 342 17.93 13.35 -11.31
CA TRP A 342 16.75 14.17 -11.59
C TRP A 342 16.79 15.45 -10.76
N ASP A 343 15.98 16.43 -11.13
CA ASP A 343 15.83 17.71 -10.42
C ASP A 343 14.73 17.71 -9.35
N TYR A 344 14.20 16.53 -8.97
CA TYR A 344 13.19 16.42 -7.93
C TYR A 344 13.75 16.86 -6.57
N ASP A 345 13.05 17.79 -5.93
CA ASP A 345 13.45 18.47 -4.69
C ASP A 345 12.94 17.78 -3.41
N GLY A 346 12.26 16.64 -3.54
CA GLY A 346 11.66 15.93 -2.40
C GLY A 346 10.31 16.50 -1.97
N ARG A 347 9.70 17.45 -2.70
CA ARG A 347 8.39 18.00 -2.32
C ARG A 347 7.29 16.96 -2.40
N VAL A 348 6.35 17.01 -1.46
CA VAL A 348 5.17 16.15 -1.48
C VAL A 348 4.31 16.46 -2.72
N LEU A 349 3.91 15.42 -3.45
CA LEU A 349 3.05 15.47 -4.62
C LEU A 349 1.61 15.09 -4.21
N ALA A 350 0.68 16.04 -4.24
CA ALA A 350 -0.69 15.79 -3.84
C ALA A 350 -1.44 14.88 -4.85
N PRO A 351 -2.55 14.24 -4.46
CA PRO A 351 -3.39 13.46 -5.39
C PRO A 351 -3.78 14.27 -6.63
N ASN A 352 -3.70 13.65 -7.81
CA ASN A 352 -3.90 14.27 -9.12
C ASN A 352 -2.92 15.38 -9.52
N GLU A 353 -1.95 15.74 -8.66
CA GLU A 353 -0.93 16.70 -9.02
C GLU A 353 0.04 16.10 -10.04
N VAL A 354 0.45 16.95 -10.99
CA VAL A 354 1.43 16.63 -12.02
C VAL A 354 2.69 17.43 -11.74
N LEU A 355 3.82 16.74 -11.63
CA LEU A 355 5.12 17.36 -11.42
C LEU A 355 6.03 17.11 -12.62
N PRO A 356 6.46 18.17 -13.33
CA PRO A 356 7.57 18.04 -14.27
C PRO A 356 8.87 17.75 -13.52
N VAL A 357 9.57 16.69 -13.92
CA VAL A 357 10.93 16.39 -13.47
C VAL A 357 11.84 16.23 -14.68
N THR A 358 13.04 16.79 -14.61
CA THR A 358 14.07 16.65 -15.63
C THR A 358 15.01 15.52 -15.24
N LEU A 359 14.93 14.39 -15.94
CA LEU A 359 15.89 13.31 -15.83
C LEU A 359 17.16 13.70 -16.60
N THR A 360 18.32 13.53 -15.97
CA THR A 360 19.63 13.82 -16.55
C THR A 360 20.47 12.54 -16.55
N LEU A 361 20.83 12.06 -17.73
CA LEU A 361 21.76 10.95 -17.90
C LEU A 361 23.16 11.51 -18.16
N THR A 362 24.13 11.11 -17.33
CA THR A 362 25.53 11.53 -17.45
C THR A 362 26.41 10.32 -17.73
N VAL A 363 27.31 10.45 -18.70
CA VAL A 363 28.30 9.42 -19.04
C VAL A 363 29.67 9.89 -18.60
N SER A 364 30.35 9.09 -17.78
CA SER A 364 31.70 9.36 -17.30
C SER A 364 32.69 9.49 -18.46
N ALA A 365 33.64 10.42 -18.36
CA ALA A 365 34.72 10.58 -19.33
C ALA A 365 35.64 9.35 -19.40
N ASN A 366 35.62 8.47 -18.38
CA ASN A 366 36.39 7.24 -18.34
C ASN A 366 35.64 6.04 -18.93
N ALA A 367 34.42 6.23 -19.45
CA ALA A 367 33.67 5.19 -20.12
C ALA A 367 34.47 4.69 -21.33
N THR A 368 34.80 3.41 -21.35
CA THR A 368 35.49 2.76 -22.46
C THR A 368 34.76 1.47 -22.81
N ASN A 369 34.66 1.18 -24.11
CA ASN A 369 34.00 -0.03 -24.63
C ASN A 369 32.50 -0.18 -24.32
N ILE A 370 31.78 0.91 -24.02
CA ILE A 370 30.31 0.92 -23.97
C ILE A 370 29.82 1.61 -25.24
N THR A 371 29.33 0.84 -26.20
CA THR A 371 28.74 1.37 -27.45
C THR A 371 27.23 1.43 -27.39
N ASP A 372 26.63 0.48 -26.65
CA ASP A 372 25.19 0.32 -26.49
C ASP A 372 24.91 -0.01 -25.04
N PHE A 373 23.84 0.58 -24.49
CA PHE A 373 23.37 0.29 -23.15
C PHE A 373 21.84 0.31 -23.09
N SER A 374 21.30 -0.43 -22.13
CA SER A 374 19.91 -0.35 -21.69
C SER A 374 19.88 -0.58 -20.19
N PHE A 375 18.86 -0.04 -19.54
CA PHE A 375 18.58 -0.23 -18.11
C PHE A 375 17.13 0.13 -17.85
N GLU A 376 16.68 -0.02 -16.62
CA GLU A 376 15.38 0.46 -16.17
C GLU A 376 15.56 1.63 -15.21
N ILE A 377 14.70 2.64 -15.37
CA ILE A 377 14.52 3.72 -14.41
C ILE A 377 13.34 3.34 -13.52
N VAL A 378 13.56 3.27 -12.22
CA VAL A 378 12.52 2.95 -11.25
C VAL A 378 12.18 4.20 -10.48
N ILE A 379 10.96 4.69 -10.66
CA ILE A 379 10.40 5.78 -9.87
C ILE A 379 9.44 5.16 -8.87
N THR A 380 9.81 5.20 -7.59
CA THR A 380 8.99 4.65 -6.51
C THR A 380 8.34 5.79 -5.75
N SER A 381 7.03 5.69 -5.52
CA SER A 381 6.29 6.60 -4.67
C SER A 381 6.13 6.04 -3.26
N GLN A 382 6.29 6.89 -2.25
CA GLN A 382 6.03 6.59 -0.85
C GLN A 382 5.01 7.61 -0.31
N GLY A 383 3.89 7.11 0.20
CA GLY A 383 2.81 7.91 0.80
C GLY A 383 2.73 7.80 2.31
#